data_AF-A0A072THJ9-F1
#
_entry.id   AF-A0A072THJ9-F1
#
_cell.length_a   1.000
_cell.length_b   1.000
_cell.length_c   1.000
_cell.angle_alpha   90.00
_cell.angle_beta   90.00
_cell.angle_gamma   90.00
#
_symmetry.space_group_name_H-M   'P 1'
#
loop_
_entity.id
_entity.type
_entity.pdbx_description
1 polymer ?
#
loop_
_entity_poly.entity_id
_entity_poly.type
_entity_poly.pdbx_seq_one_letter_code
_entity_poly.pdbx_strand_id
1 'polypeptide(L)' 'MAKIFMFVYVLIIFLSLFMVEANIPGARCATDEDCPVGEKCIGGNCVE' A
#
# COMPACT_ATOMS: atom_id res chain seq x y z
N MET A 1 -0.45 -8.30 -32.48
CA MET A 1 -0.16 -6.96 -31.91
C MET A 1 -0.98 -6.64 -30.67
N ALA A 2 -2.33 -6.64 -30.71
CA ALA A 2 -3.20 -6.32 -29.57
C ALA A 2 -2.99 -7.17 -28.27
N LYS A 3 -2.62 -8.46 -28.42
CA LYS A 3 -2.37 -9.35 -27.27
C LYS A 3 -1.18 -8.94 -26.40
N ILE A 4 -0.14 -8.36 -27.00
CA ILE A 4 1.06 -7.92 -26.29
C ILE A 4 0.73 -6.70 -25.42
N PHE A 5 -0.07 -5.77 -25.94
CA PHE A 5 -0.55 -4.62 -25.16
C PHE A 5 -1.40 -5.06 -23.97
N MET A 6 -2.27 -6.06 -24.16
CA MET A 6 -3.08 -6.60 -23.07
C MET A 6 -2.23 -7.24 -21.97
N PHE A 7 -1.19 -7.99 -22.34
CA PHE A 7 -0.27 -8.60 -21.38
C PHE A 7 0.53 -7.56 -20.59
N VAL A 8 1.08 -6.56 -21.28
CA VAL A 8 1.82 -5.46 -20.65
C VAL A 8 0.92 -4.66 -19.70
N TYR A 9 -0.33 -4.40 -20.09
CA TYR A 9 -1.30 -3.69 -19.26
C TYR A 9 -1.61 -4.43 -17.95
N VAL A 10 -1.84 -5.75 -18.02
CA VAL A 10 -2.08 -6.57 -16.83
C VAL A 10 -0.86 -6.60 -15.91
N LEU A 11 0.35 -6.73 -16.45
CA LEU A 11 1.58 -6.69 -15.66
C LEU A 11 1.77 -5.33 -14.95
N ILE A 12 1.51 -4.23 -15.64
CA ILE A 12 1.59 -2.89 -15.04
C ILE A 12 0.58 -2.75 -13.91
N ILE A 13 -0.67 -3.21 -14.08
CA ILE A 13 -1.68 -3.17 -13.01
C ILE A 13 -1.24 -3.96 -11.78
N PHE A 14 -0.73 -5.18 -11.97
CA PHE A 14 -0.23 -6.01 -10.87
C PHE A 14 0.91 -5.33 -10.11
N LEU A 15 1.88 -4.75 -10.82
CA LEU A 15 2.99 -4.03 -10.21
C LEU A 15 2.53 -2.74 -9.49
N SER A 16 1.52 -2.06 -10.04
CA SER A 16 0.95 -0.84 -9.45
C SER A 16 0.20 -1.15 -8.16
N LEU A 17 -0.62 -2.20 -8.15
CA LEU A 17 -1.36 -2.66 -6.95
C LEU A 17 -0.42 -3.14 -5.85
N PHE A 18 0.64 -3.87 -6.23
CA PHE A 18 1.68 -4.28 -5.29
C PHE A 18 2.39 -3.08 -4.63
N MET A 19 2.61 -1.99 -5.39
CA MET A 19 3.13 -0.74 -4.82
C MET A 19 2.11 0.02 -3.95
N VAL A 20 0.80 -0.21 -4.13
CA VAL A 20 -0.26 0.37 -3.29
C VAL A 20 -0.36 -0.30 -1.92
N GLU A 21 -0.17 -1.61 -1.84
CA GLU A 21 -0.04 -2.31 -0.53
C GLU A 21 1.22 -1.90 0.24
N ALA A 22 2.26 -1.44 -0.47
CA ALA A 22 3.47 -0.86 0.12
C ALA A 22 3.41 0.67 0.28
N ASN A 23 2.30 1.33 -0.11
CA ASN A 23 2.13 2.75 0.11
C ASN A 23 1.62 2.95 1.55
N ILE A 24 2.56 3.16 2.48
CA ILE A 24 2.29 3.84 3.74
C ILE A 24 2.67 5.31 3.51
N PRO A 25 1.87 6.14 2.80
CA PRO A 25 2.18 7.55 2.59
C PRO A 25 1.84 8.30 3.87
N GLY A 26 2.70 8.17 4.88
CA GLY A 26 2.40 8.62 6.23
C GLY A 26 1.45 7.66 6.91
N ALA A 27 1.88 7.14 8.05
CA ALA A 27 1.26 6.09 8.84
C ALA A 27 -0.12 6.48 9.38
N ARG A 28 -1.07 6.71 8.49
CA ARG A 28 -2.45 7.04 8.83
C ARG A 28 -3.13 5.79 9.34
N CYS A 29 -3.18 5.70 10.66
CA CYS A 29 -3.87 4.67 11.39
C CYS A 29 -5.23 5.17 11.85
N ALA A 30 -6.19 4.25 11.99
CA ALA A 30 -7.44 4.48 12.71
C ALA A 30 -7.40 3.80 14.08
N THR A 31 -6.71 2.67 14.18
CA THR A 31 -6.52 1.89 15.41
C THR A 31 -5.06 1.46 15.55
N ASP A 32 -4.67 1.01 16.75
CA ASP A 32 -3.33 0.49 17.02
C ASP A 32 -2.97 -0.73 16.16
N GLU A 33 -3.97 -1.47 15.66
CA GLU A 33 -3.78 -2.66 14.80
C GLU A 33 -3.43 -2.31 13.35
N ASP A 34 -3.70 -1.08 12.92
CA ASP A 34 -3.25 -0.56 11.62
C ASP A 34 -1.74 -0.24 11.64
N CYS A 35 -1.15 -0.14 12.82
CA CYS A 35 0.26 0.16 13.02
C CYS A 35 1.11 -1.11 13.14
N PRO A 36 2.39 -1.07 12.71
CA PRO A 36 3.30 -2.18 12.91
C PRO A 36 3.48 -2.49 14.40
N VAL A 37 3.83 -3.75 14.69
CA VAL A 37 4.00 -4.24 16.07
C VAL A 37 5.01 -3.37 16.82
N GLY A 38 4.55 -2.75 17.91
CA GLY A 38 5.35 -1.85 18.75
C GLY A 38 4.97 -0.38 18.62
N GLU A 39 4.22 0.00 17.59
CA GLU A 39 3.71 1.36 17.42
C GLU A 39 2.25 1.49 17.88
N LYS A 40 1.85 2.72 18.23
CA LYS A 40 0.48 3.10 18.61
C LYS A 40 -0.08 4.15 17.68
N CYS A 41 -1.39 4.14 17.51
CA CYS A 41 -2.07 5.13 16.72
C CYS A 41 -2.38 6.39 17.53
N ILE A 42 -1.60 7.45 17.31
CA ILE A 42 -1.78 8.74 17.99
C ILE A 42 -2.03 9.85 16.97
N GLY A 43 -3.23 10.41 16.97
CA GLY A 43 -3.60 11.53 16.10
C GLY A 43 -3.60 11.17 14.61
N GLY A 44 -3.86 9.90 14.28
CA GLY A 44 -3.80 9.39 12.91
C GLY A 44 -2.37 9.25 12.38
N ASN A 45 -1.40 9.08 13.27
CA ASN A 45 -0.02 8.70 12.93
C ASN A 45 0.40 7.52 13.82
N CYS A 46 1.08 6.54 13.25
CA CYS A 46 1.78 5.53 14.05
C CYS A 46 3.03 6.13 14.67
N VAL A 47 3.19 5.94 15.98
CA VAL A 47 4.32 6.40 16.79
C VAL A 47 4.81 5.27 17.70
N GLU A 48 6.12 5.17 17.92
CA GLU A 48 6.75 4.19 18.83
C GLU A 48 6.43 4.48 20.32
#